data_AF-A0A5E4D7S8-F1
#
_entry.id   AF-A0A5E4D7S8-F1
#
_cell.length_a   1.000
_cell.length_b   1.000
_cell.length_c   1.000
_cell.angle_alpha   90.00
_cell.angle_beta   90.00
_cell.angle_gamma   90.00
#
_symmetry.space_group_name_H-M   'P 1'
#
loop_
_entity.id
_entity.type
_entity.pdbx_description
1 polymer ?
#
loop_
_entity_poly.entity_id
_entity_poly.type
_entity_poly.pdbx_seq_one_letter_code
_entity_poly.pdbx_strand_id
1 'polypeptide(L)' 'MLRWLRGFVPPVAACQSEDDYFLYQILFEDLDPSEDGVVDIKELKEGLEYWSSSFGKESEK' A
#
# COMPACT_ATOMS: atom_id res chain seq x y z
N MET A 1 9.95 35.07 21.36
CA MET A 1 9.37 34.03 22.24
C MET A 1 8.31 33.27 21.44
N LEU A 2 8.70 32.28 20.64
CA LEU A 2 7.77 31.43 19.88
C LEU A 2 7.80 30.04 20.53
N ARG A 3 6.98 29.86 21.55
CA ARG A 3 6.61 28.55 22.09
C ARG A 3 5.25 28.19 21.49
N TRP A 4 4.97 26.90 21.32
CA TRP A 4 3.72 26.26 20.85
C TRP A 4 3.70 25.70 19.41
N LEU A 5 4.61 24.77 19.10
CA LEU A 5 4.40 23.75 18.07
C LEU A 5 4.66 22.34 18.64
N ARG A 6 4.09 22.05 19.81
CA ARG A 6 3.82 20.68 20.29
C ARG A 6 2.33 20.46 20.07
N GLY A 7 1.83 19.43 19.41
CA GLY A 7 2.41 18.38 18.59
C GLY A 7 1.21 17.82 17.83
N PHE A 8 1.18 18.02 16.52
CA PHE A 8 0.19 17.36 15.68
C PHE A 8 0.75 15.98 15.40
N VAL A 9 0.32 14.97 16.17
CA VAL A 9 0.54 13.57 15.83
C VAL A 9 -0.65 13.18 14.96
N PRO A 10 -0.45 12.91 13.66
CA PRO A 10 -1.52 12.39 12.83
C PRO A 10 -2.08 11.13 13.50
N PRO A 11 -3.41 10.94 13.52
CA PRO A 11 -3.96 9.67 13.96
C PRO A 11 -3.33 8.55 13.11
N VAL A 12 -3.00 7.43 13.75
CA VAL A 12 -2.68 6.17 13.08
C VAL A 12 -3.73 5.96 11.99
N ALA A 13 -3.29 5.83 10.73
CA ALA A 13 -4.23 5.68 9.63
C ALA A 13 -5.08 4.44 9.92
N ALA A 14 -6.39 4.51 9.65
CA ALA A 14 -7.32 3.41 9.98
C ALA A 14 -6.96 2.08 9.28
N CYS A 15 -6.09 2.11 8.27
CA CYS A 15 -5.52 0.96 7.56
C CYS A 15 -4.18 0.46 8.16
N GLN A 16 -3.80 0.88 9.36
CA GLN A 16 -2.58 0.44 10.05
C GLN A 16 -2.89 -0.62 11.12
N SER A 17 -3.71 -1.62 10.80
CA SER A 17 -3.59 -2.86 11.55
C SER A 17 -2.27 -3.53 11.13
N GLU A 18 -1.59 -4.22 12.05
CA GLU A 18 -0.35 -4.94 11.72
C GLU A 18 -0.60 -5.94 10.57
N ASP A 19 -1.82 -6.51 10.53
CA ASP A 19 -2.28 -7.42 9.48
C ASP A 19 -2.33 -6.75 8.11
N ASP A 20 -2.85 -5.51 8.02
CA ASP A 20 -2.88 -4.74 6.78
C ASP A 20 -1.47 -4.45 6.26
N TYR A 21 -0.53 -4.15 7.16
CA TYR A 21 0.86 -3.88 6.78
C TYR A 21 1.51 -5.09 6.12
N PHE A 22 1.32 -6.29 6.69
CA PHE A 22 1.84 -7.53 6.08
C PHE A 22 1.20 -7.83 4.73
N LEU A 23 -0.11 -7.61 4.58
CA LEU A 23 -0.81 -7.84 3.31
C LEU A 23 -0.34 -6.89 2.20
N TYR A 24 -0.21 -5.60 2.50
CA TYR A 24 0.29 -4.63 1.52
C TYR A 24 1.75 -4.86 1.18
N GLN A 25 2.56 -5.34 2.12
CA GLN A 25 3.95 -5.71 1.85
C GLN A 25 4.05 -6.89 0.87
N ILE A 26 3.28 -7.96 1.10
CA ILE A 26 3.25 -9.11 0.18
C ILE A 26 2.75 -8.70 -1.20
N LEU A 27 1.69 -7.89 -1.27
CA LEU A 27 1.19 -7.37 -2.54
C LEU A 27 2.25 -6.54 -3.27
N PHE A 28 2.99 -5.70 -2.54
CA PHE A 28 4.03 -4.87 -3.13
C PHE A 28 5.18 -5.72 -3.67
N GLU A 29 5.65 -6.69 -2.90
CA GLU A 29 6.71 -7.62 -3.32
C GLU A 29 6.30 -8.43 -4.58
N ASP A 30 5.03 -8.82 -4.69
CA ASP A 30 4.51 -9.50 -5.90
C ASP A 30 4.36 -8.56 -7.11
N LEU A 31 4.22 -7.25 -6.88
CA LEU A 31 4.08 -6.24 -7.93
C LEU A 31 5.40 -5.60 -8.35
N ASP A 32 6.49 -5.77 -7.59
CA ASP A 32 7.85 -5.26 -7.88
C ASP A 32 8.81 -6.42 -8.22
N PRO A 33 8.67 -7.06 -9.40
CA PRO A 33 9.55 -8.13 -9.82
C PRO A 33 10.96 -7.63 -10.18
N SER A 34 11.14 -6.33 -10.41
CA SER A 34 12.45 -5.74 -10.69
C SER A 34 13.28 -5.56 -9.40
N GLU A 35 12.64 -5.62 -8.23
CA GLU A 35 13.22 -5.41 -6.91
C GLU A 35 13.89 -4.03 -6.77
N ASP A 36 13.37 -3.02 -7.47
CA ASP A 36 13.92 -1.66 -7.41
C ASP A 36 13.30 -0.80 -6.29
N GLY A 37 12.31 -1.37 -5.59
CA GLY A 37 11.60 -0.77 -4.47
C GLY A 37 10.51 0.21 -4.89
N VAL A 38 10.15 0.26 -6.17
CA VAL A 38 8.99 0.98 -6.71
C VAL A 38 8.18 0.06 -7.62
N VAL A 39 6.93 0.43 -7.88
CA VAL A 39 6.09 -0.28 -8.86
C VAL A 39 5.79 0.69 -9.99
N ASP A 40 6.30 0.40 -11.19
CA ASP A 40 6.01 1.15 -12.39
C ASP A 40 4.68 0.73 -13.05
N ILE A 41 4.23 1.49 -14.05
CA ILE A 41 2.93 1.25 -14.69
C ILE A 41 2.86 -0.07 -15.48
N LYS A 42 4.00 -0.58 -15.96
CA LYS A 42 4.07 -1.87 -16.66
C LYS A 42 4.02 -3.00 -15.65
N GLU A 43 4.80 -2.91 -14.58
CA GLU A 43 4.80 -3.88 -13.49
C GLU A 43 3.41 -4.00 -12.85
N LEU A 44 2.77 -2.86 -12.57
CA LEU A 44 1.39 -2.83 -12.10
C LEU A 44 0.43 -3.53 -13.08
N LYS A 45 0.58 -3.28 -14.38
CA LYS A 45 -0.29 -3.89 -15.40
C LYS A 45 -0.11 -5.41 -15.42
N GLU A 46 1.12 -5.89 -15.46
CA GLU A 46 1.46 -7.32 -15.48
C GLU A 46 1.00 -8.01 -14.20
N GLY A 47 1.24 -7.38 -13.05
CA GLY A 47 0.81 -7.86 -11.75
C GLY A 47 -0.71 -7.91 -11.60
N LEU A 48 -1.45 -6.92 -12.12
CA LEU A 48 -2.92 -6.94 -12.15
C LEU A 48 -3.48 -8.03 -13.07
N GLU A 49 -2.82 -8.33 -14.19
CA GLU A 49 -3.21 -9.46 -15.04
C GLU A 49 -3.11 -10.79 -14.26
N TYR A 50 -2.03 -10.97 -13.49
CA TYR A 50 -1.82 -12.15 -12.63
C TYR A 50 -2.81 -12.20 -11.44
N TRP A 51 -3.02 -11.08 -10.75
CA TRP A 51 -3.89 -10.96 -9.58
C TRP A 51 -5.38 -10.74 -9.91
N SER A 52 -5.76 -10.73 -11.19
CA SER A 52 -7.11 -10.41 -11.66
C SER A 52 -8.23 -11.25 -11.03
N SER A 53 -7.92 -12.46 -10.56
CA SER A 53 -8.86 -13.35 -9.86
C SER A 53 -8.90 -13.14 -8.33
N SER A 54 -7.86 -12.54 -7.75
CA SER A 54 -7.71 -12.27 -6.32
C SER A 54 -8.38 -10.97 -5.90
N PHE A 55 -8.49 -9.99 -6.80
CA PHE A 55 -9.29 -8.79 -6.55
C PHE A 55 -10.79 -9.14 -6.63
N GLY A 56 -11.39 -9.42 -5.47
CA GLY A 56 -12.83 -9.62 -5.34
C GLY A 56 -13.61 -8.42 -5.87
N LYS A 57 -14.84 -8.65 -6.37
CA LYS A 57 -15.76 -7.64 -6.95
C LYS A 57 -16.14 -6.47 -6.03
N GLU A 58 -15.57 -6.37 -4.85
CA GLU A 58 -15.77 -5.25 -3.93
C GLU A 58 -14.71 -4.19 -4.23
N SER A 59 -14.75 -3.65 -5.44
CA SER A 59 -14.14 -2.37 -5.71
C SER A 59 -15.00 -1.33 -4.99
N GLU A 60 -14.38 -0.66 -4.03
CA GLU A 60 -14.91 0.42 -3.19
C GLU A 60 -16.12 1.15 -3.79
N LYS A 61 -17.23 1.19 -3.05
CA LYS A 61 -18.47 1.86 -3.44
C LYS A 61 -18.53 3.29 -2.93
#